data_AF-A0A511QEU6-F1
#
_entry.id   AF-A0A511QEU6-F1
#
_cell.length_a   1.000
_cell.length_b   1.000
_cell.length_c   1.000
_cell.angle_alpha   90.00
_cell.angle_beta   90.00
_cell.angle_gamma   90.00
#
_symmetry.space_group_name_H-M   'P 1'
#
loop_
_entity.id
_entity.type
_entity.pdbx_description
1 polymer ?
#
loop_
_entity_poly.entity_id
_entity_poly.type
_entity_poly.pdbx_seq_one_letter_code
_entity_poly.pdbx_strand_id
1 'polypeptide(L)'
;MKLRYKLLVGLSVLFSPFSVLAETTSVICAKVDKSQWDWLYQDDGSYTSADGDWGVYFINHFTFFRYFDIYYSDYLVLQERCNELDMVAQPANNQFSEWMIFRVILPSGDKVFASGFYTITQV
;
A
#
# COMPACT_ATOMS: atom_id res chain seq x y z
N MET A 1 13.45 -51.17 46.52
CA MET A 1 13.14 -49.73 46.40
C MET A 1 13.28 -49.34 44.92
N LYS A 2 12.19 -49.06 44.19
CA LYS A 2 12.23 -48.72 42.75
C LYS A 2 11.95 -47.23 42.60
N LEU A 3 12.98 -46.45 42.30
CA LEU A 3 12.90 -45.01 42.07
C LEU A 3 12.36 -44.75 40.65
N ARG A 4 11.17 -44.16 40.54
CA ARG A 4 10.54 -43.80 39.26
C ARG A 4 10.90 -42.35 38.93
N TYR A 5 11.71 -42.15 37.89
CA TYR A 5 11.96 -40.83 37.31
C TYR A 5 10.75 -40.45 36.44
N LYS A 6 10.06 -39.36 36.80
CA LYS A 6 9.03 -38.76 35.95
C LYS A 6 9.75 -37.81 34.99
N LEU A 7 9.82 -38.18 33.72
CA LEU A 7 10.33 -37.32 32.66
C LEU A 7 9.33 -36.16 32.47
N LEU A 8 9.68 -34.96 32.90
CA LEU A 8 8.95 -33.74 32.57
C LEU A 8 9.40 -33.30 31.18
N VAL A 9 8.59 -33.61 30.17
CA VAL A 9 8.76 -33.09 28.81
C VAL A 9 8.28 -31.64 28.83
N GLY A 10 9.23 -30.71 28.90
CA GLY A 10 8.96 -29.27 28.74
C GLY A 10 8.59 -28.97 27.30
N LEU A 11 7.35 -28.56 27.06
CA LEU A 11 6.85 -28.11 25.77
C LEU A 11 7.30 -26.67 25.53
N SER A 12 8.46 -26.49 24.90
CA SER A 12 8.95 -25.19 24.44
C SER A 12 8.07 -24.71 23.28
N VAL A 13 7.12 -23.81 23.57
CA VAL A 13 6.33 -23.12 22.53
C VAL A 13 7.25 -22.16 21.80
N LEU A 14 7.70 -22.56 20.61
CA LEU A 14 8.42 -21.71 19.66
C LEU A 14 7.43 -20.67 19.12
N PHE A 15 7.44 -19.47 19.70
CA PHE A 15 6.82 -18.29 19.11
C PHE A 15 7.66 -17.86 17.89
N SER A 16 7.30 -18.35 16.71
CA SER A 16 7.79 -17.77 15.46
C SER A 16 7.11 -16.41 15.27
N PRO A 17 7.85 -15.28 15.21
CA PRO A 17 7.25 -14.03 14.78
C PRO A 17 6.85 -14.18 13.31
N PHE A 18 5.55 -14.04 13.02
CA PHE A 18 5.09 -13.89 11.65
C PHE A 18 5.55 -12.52 11.16
N SER A 19 6.61 -12.49 10.34
CA SER A 19 6.97 -11.28 9.60
C SER A 19 5.90 -11.04 8.54
N VAL A 20 4.99 -10.10 8.79
CA VAL A 20 4.15 -9.53 7.73
C VAL A 20 5.08 -8.62 6.93
N LEU A 21 5.43 -9.04 5.72
CA LEU A 21 6.16 -8.19 4.78
C LEU A 21 5.13 -7.25 4.15
N ALA A 22 5.29 -5.95 4.36
CA ALA A 22 4.53 -4.94 3.61
C ALA A 22 4.87 -5.07 2.11
N GLU A 23 3.85 -4.99 1.26
CA GLU A 23 4.02 -4.89 -0.18
C GLU A 23 4.60 -3.51 -0.54
N THR A 24 5.16 -3.39 -1.75
CA THR A 24 5.69 -2.12 -2.27
C THR A 24 5.00 -1.75 -3.58
N THR A 25 4.87 -0.45 -3.85
CA THR A 25 4.40 0.08 -5.14
C THR A 25 5.22 1.30 -5.54
N SER A 26 5.41 1.52 -6.84
CA SER A 26 5.99 2.77 -7.33
C SER A 26 4.98 3.90 -7.25
N VAL A 27 5.45 5.13 -7.17
CA VAL A 27 4.60 6.32 -7.04
C VAL A 27 4.70 7.18 -8.30
N ILE A 28 3.54 7.61 -8.81
CA ILE A 28 3.44 8.64 -9.83
C ILE A 28 2.80 9.90 -9.23
N CYS A 29 3.14 11.05 -9.80
CA CYS A 29 2.35 12.28 -9.65
C CYS A 29 1.48 12.42 -10.90
N ALA A 30 0.18 12.59 -10.72
CA ALA A 30 -0.76 12.70 -11.83
C ALA A 30 -1.80 13.79 -11.60
N LYS A 31 -2.30 14.40 -12.68
CA LYS A 31 -3.50 15.23 -12.63
C LYS A 31 -4.73 14.33 -12.50
N VAL A 32 -5.73 14.81 -11.75
CA VAL A 32 -6.97 14.06 -11.47
C VAL A 32 -7.78 13.78 -12.74
N ASP A 33 -7.59 14.58 -13.80
CA ASP A 33 -8.20 14.39 -15.12
C ASP A 33 -7.43 13.41 -16.03
N LYS A 34 -6.30 12.85 -15.56
CA LYS A 34 -5.34 12.00 -16.27
C LYS A 34 -4.62 12.64 -17.45
N SER A 35 -4.72 13.96 -17.65
CA SER A 35 -4.11 14.60 -18.81
C SER A 35 -2.57 14.53 -18.78
N GLN A 36 -2.01 14.37 -17.59
CA GLN A 36 -0.58 14.38 -17.33
C GLN A 36 -0.26 13.49 -16.14
N TRP A 37 0.84 12.76 -16.24
CA TRP A 37 1.47 12.05 -15.14
C TRP A 37 2.97 11.94 -15.35
N ASP A 38 3.70 11.78 -14.26
CA ASP A 38 5.13 11.47 -14.27
C ASP A 38 5.49 10.58 -13.08
N TRP A 39 6.59 9.83 -13.20
CA TRP A 39 7.13 9.07 -12.08
C TRP A 39 7.66 10.03 -11.01
N LEU A 40 7.45 9.69 -9.75
CA LEU A 40 8.08 10.43 -8.66
C LEU A 40 9.50 9.89 -8.46
N TYR A 41 10.51 10.63 -8.90
CA TYR A 41 11.92 10.21 -8.84
C TYR A 41 12.60 10.57 -7.53
N GLN A 42 13.48 9.72 -7.03
CA GLN A 42 14.46 10.06 -5.99
C GLN A 42 15.63 10.85 -6.58
N ASP A 43 16.47 11.44 -5.72
CA ASP A 43 17.62 12.25 -6.13
C ASP A 43 18.64 11.47 -7.00
N ASP A 44 18.71 10.15 -6.83
CA ASP A 44 19.56 9.25 -7.60
C ASP A 44 18.95 8.83 -8.95
N GLY A 45 17.75 9.34 -9.28
CA GLY A 45 17.01 9.01 -10.50
C GLY A 45 16.24 7.69 -10.44
N SER A 46 16.24 6.98 -9.31
CA SER A 46 15.39 5.80 -9.11
C SER A 46 13.93 6.19 -8.85
N TYR A 47 13.01 5.24 -9.01
CA TYR A 47 11.61 5.49 -8.67
C TYR A 47 11.41 5.53 -7.15
N THR A 48 10.58 6.47 -6.68
CA THR A 48 10.08 6.46 -5.31
C THR A 48 9.09 5.32 -5.17
N SER A 49 9.25 4.53 -4.11
CA SER A 49 8.31 3.48 -3.72
C SER A 49 7.58 3.84 -2.42
N ALA A 50 6.39 3.27 -2.25
CA ALA A 50 5.63 3.31 -1.02
C ALA A 50 5.39 1.89 -0.49
N ASP A 51 5.46 1.73 0.83
CA ASP A 51 5.16 0.49 1.54
C ASP A 51 3.68 0.45 1.94
N GLY A 52 3.05 -0.72 1.87
CA GLY A 52 1.64 -0.88 2.18
C GLY A 52 1.06 -2.20 1.69
N ASP A 53 -0.23 -2.21 1.37
CA ASP A 53 -0.95 -3.42 0.95
C ASP A 53 -1.90 -3.14 -0.22
N TRP A 54 -1.94 -4.05 -1.20
CA TRP A 54 -2.92 -3.96 -2.28
C TRP A 54 -4.31 -4.39 -1.83
N GLY A 55 -5.32 -3.72 -2.35
CA GLY A 55 -6.71 -4.10 -2.12
C GLY A 55 -7.64 -3.82 -3.31
N VAL A 56 -8.85 -4.33 -3.18
CA VAL A 56 -9.92 -4.19 -4.16
C VAL A 56 -11.16 -3.64 -3.46
N TYR A 57 -11.71 -2.56 -3.99
CA TYR A 57 -13.00 -2.04 -3.54
C TYR A 57 -14.08 -2.42 -4.53
N PHE A 58 -15.05 -3.21 -4.07
CA PHE A 58 -16.21 -3.60 -4.86
C PHE A 58 -17.27 -2.51 -4.78
N ILE A 59 -17.56 -1.86 -5.91
CA ILE A 59 -18.68 -0.91 -6.04
C ILE A 59 -20.00 -1.70 -6.06
N ASN A 60 -20.00 -2.85 -6.73
CA ASN A 60 -21.06 -3.85 -6.70
C ASN A 60 -20.47 -5.23 -7.07
N HIS A 61 -21.33 -6.23 -7.30
CA HIS A 61 -20.93 -7.62 -7.54
C HIS A 61 -20.05 -7.82 -8.79
N PHE A 62 -20.10 -6.90 -9.75
CA PHE A 62 -19.41 -7.03 -11.04
C PHE A 62 -18.46 -5.88 -11.33
N THR A 63 -18.39 -4.87 -10.47
CA THR A 63 -17.56 -3.69 -10.71
C THR A 63 -16.69 -3.36 -9.51
N PHE A 64 -15.42 -3.13 -9.76
CA PHE A 64 -14.43 -2.87 -8.74
C PHE A 64 -13.36 -1.89 -9.21
N PHE A 65 -12.60 -1.36 -8.27
CA PHE A 65 -11.32 -0.70 -8.55
C PHE A 65 -10.26 -1.17 -7.57
N ARG A 66 -8.99 -1.04 -7.97
CA ARG A 66 -7.85 -1.41 -7.11
C ARG A 66 -7.32 -0.18 -6.38
N TYR A 67 -6.89 -0.38 -5.15
CA TYR A 67 -6.28 0.65 -4.33
C TYR A 67 -5.04 0.11 -3.61
N PHE A 68 -4.18 1.01 -3.15
CA PHE A 68 -3.05 0.68 -2.28
C PHE A 68 -3.25 1.35 -0.92
N ASP A 69 -3.27 0.55 0.15
CA ASP A 69 -3.31 1.07 1.52
C ASP A 69 -1.94 1.68 1.87
N ILE A 70 -1.93 2.88 2.45
CA ILE A 70 -0.70 3.58 2.85
C ILE A 70 -0.94 4.35 4.15
N TYR A 71 0.07 4.43 5.02
CA TYR A 71 -0.05 5.26 6.23
C TYR A 71 -0.04 6.75 5.92
N TYR A 72 -0.79 7.51 6.72
CA TYR A 72 -0.94 8.96 6.56
C TYR A 72 0.39 9.71 6.51
N SER A 73 1.36 9.35 7.35
CA SER A 73 2.69 9.98 7.35
C SER A 73 3.39 9.85 6.00
N ASP A 74 3.32 8.67 5.40
CA ASP A 74 4.07 8.35 4.19
C ASP A 74 3.37 8.98 2.99
N TYR A 75 2.03 8.93 2.97
CA TYR A 75 1.24 9.62 1.96
C TYR A 75 1.49 11.14 1.95
N LEU A 76 1.61 11.78 3.12
CA LEU A 76 1.88 13.21 3.20
C LEU A 76 3.21 13.59 2.53
N VAL A 77 4.28 12.82 2.77
CA VAL A 77 5.59 13.06 2.16
C VAL A 77 5.51 12.94 0.64
N LEU A 78 4.80 11.92 0.14
CA LEU A 78 4.62 11.73 -1.31
C LEU A 78 3.78 12.84 -1.93
N GLN A 79 2.68 13.22 -1.26
CA GLN A 79 1.77 14.25 -1.75
C GLN A 79 2.41 15.64 -1.73
N GLU A 80 3.23 15.96 -0.73
CA GLU A 80 3.97 17.22 -0.68
C GLU A 80 4.86 17.39 -1.91
N ARG A 81 5.58 16.32 -2.31
CA ARG A 81 6.42 16.34 -3.51
C ARG A 81 5.61 16.45 -4.80
N CYS A 82 4.44 15.80 -4.87
CA CYS A 82 3.56 15.95 -6.03
C CYS A 82 2.87 17.33 -6.11
N ASN A 83 2.69 18.02 -4.97
CA ASN A 83 2.13 19.37 -4.95
C ASN A 83 3.06 20.38 -5.66
N GLU A 84 4.37 20.18 -5.63
CA GLU A 84 5.34 21.01 -6.35
C GLU A 84 5.12 20.98 -7.89
N LEU A 85 4.46 19.93 -8.37
CA LEU A 85 4.11 19.71 -9.77
C LEU A 85 2.64 20.04 -10.10
N ASP A 86 1.88 20.58 -9.15
CA ASP A 86 0.41 20.78 -9.26
C ASP A 86 -0.34 19.47 -9.59
N MET A 87 0.05 18.38 -8.90
CA MET A 87 -0.45 17.03 -9.13
C MET A 87 -0.73 16.27 -7.82
N VAL A 88 -1.36 15.09 -7.93
CA VAL A 88 -1.64 14.20 -6.81
C VAL A 88 -0.84 12.91 -6.87
N ALA A 89 -0.42 12.41 -5.72
CA ALA A 89 0.30 11.14 -5.60
C ALA A 89 -0.65 9.96 -5.83
N GLN A 90 -0.25 9.01 -6.69
CA GLN A 90 -0.99 7.78 -6.94
C GLN A 90 -0.06 6.57 -7.02
N PRO A 91 -0.52 5.37 -6.63
CA PRO A 91 0.23 4.14 -6.77
C PRO A 91 0.24 3.66 -8.22
N ALA A 92 1.36 3.09 -8.65
CA ALA A 92 1.52 2.50 -9.98
C ALA A 92 2.40 1.24 -9.90
N ASN A 93 2.00 0.19 -10.62
CA ASN A 93 2.80 -1.03 -10.73
C ASN A 93 3.84 -0.92 -11.85
N ASN A 94 3.46 -0.28 -12.96
CA ASN A 94 4.30 -0.03 -14.13
C ASN A 94 3.62 0.99 -15.05
N GLN A 95 4.28 1.39 -16.13
CA GLN A 95 3.76 2.39 -17.09
C GLN A 95 2.50 1.98 -17.86
N PHE A 96 2.13 0.69 -17.83
CA PHE A 96 0.96 0.16 -18.51
C PHE A 96 -0.13 -0.33 -17.55
N SER A 97 0.05 -0.12 -16.24
CA SER A 97 -0.97 -0.52 -15.27
C SER A 97 -2.22 0.34 -15.40
N GLU A 98 -3.36 -0.24 -15.03
CA GLU A 98 -4.58 0.53 -14.79
C GLU A 98 -4.33 1.64 -13.76
N TRP A 99 -5.14 2.69 -13.78
CA TRP A 99 -5.08 3.75 -12.78
C TRP A 99 -5.62 3.22 -11.45
N MET A 100 -4.89 3.49 -10.38
CA MET A 100 -5.17 3.00 -9.03
C MET A 100 -5.05 4.17 -8.05
N ILE A 101 -5.65 4.05 -6.88
CA ILE A 101 -5.72 5.14 -5.90
C ILE A 101 -5.13 4.73 -4.56
N PHE A 102 -4.57 5.67 -3.82
CA PHE A 102 -4.22 5.43 -2.42
C PHE A 102 -5.47 5.44 -1.54
N ARG A 103 -5.51 4.51 -0.59
CA ARG A 103 -6.40 4.58 0.56
C ARG A 103 -5.55 4.80 1.81
N VAL A 104 -5.68 5.99 2.36
CA VAL A 104 -4.84 6.48 3.45
C VAL A 104 -5.39 5.98 4.79
N ILE A 105 -4.53 5.33 5.56
CA ILE A 105 -4.78 4.88 6.92
C ILE A 105 -4.41 6.03 7.87
N LEU A 106 -5.42 6.63 8.49
CA LEU A 106 -5.26 7.71 9.44
C LEU A 106 -4.70 7.20 10.78
N PRO A 107 -4.11 8.07 11.62
CA PRO A 107 -3.64 7.68 12.96
C PRO A 107 -4.74 7.09 13.87
N SER A 108 -6.02 7.41 13.60
CA SER A 108 -7.17 6.81 14.30
C SER A 108 -7.44 5.35 13.89
N GLY A 109 -6.84 4.87 12.79
CA GLY A 109 -7.15 3.61 12.14
C GLY A 109 -8.24 3.72 11.06
N ASP A 110 -8.91 4.87 10.94
CA ASP A 110 -9.88 5.11 9.87
C ASP A 110 -9.18 5.13 8.51
N LYS A 111 -9.90 4.69 7.48
CA LYS A 111 -9.38 4.62 6.11
C LYS A 111 -10.15 5.56 5.19
N VAL A 112 -9.43 6.42 4.46
CA VAL A 112 -10.02 7.38 3.53
C VAL A 112 -9.35 7.28 2.17
N PHE A 113 -10.11 7.36 1.08
CA PHE A 113 -9.50 7.44 -0.25
C PHE A 113 -8.92 8.83 -0.47
N ALA A 114 -7.67 8.89 -0.93
CA ALA A 114 -7.02 10.13 -1.34
C ALA A 114 -7.64 10.67 -2.64
N SER A 115 -7.31 11.91 -2.98
CA SER A 115 -7.67 12.47 -4.29
C SER A 115 -6.92 11.77 -5.42
N GLY A 116 -7.60 11.51 -6.53
CA GLY A 116 -6.98 10.88 -7.69
C GLY A 116 -7.97 10.31 -8.69
N PHE A 117 -7.41 9.67 -9.71
CA PHE A 117 -8.16 8.92 -10.71
C PHE A 117 -7.95 7.42 -10.47
N TYR A 118 -8.97 6.62 -10.78
CA TYR A 118 -8.88 5.16 -10.75
C TYR A 118 -9.72 4.58 -11.88
N THR A 119 -9.28 3.43 -12.40
CA THR A 119 -10.03 2.68 -13.39
C THR A 119 -11.07 1.81 -12.68
N ILE A 120 -12.32 1.88 -13.13
CA ILE A 120 -13.36 0.93 -12.75
C ILE A 120 -13.32 -0.23 -13.73
N THR A 121 -13.12 -1.43 -13.20
CA THR A 121 -13.03 -2.68 -13.97
C THR A 121 -14.30 -3.49 -13.75
N GLN A 122 -14.79 -4.11 -14.82
CA GLN A 122 -15.94 -5.02 -14.78
C GLN A 122 -15.47 -6.47 -14.93
N VAL A 123 -16.08 -7.39 -14.18
CA VAL A 123 -15.83 -8.84 -14.27
C VAL A 123 -16.60 -9.44 -15.44
#